data_AF-A0A498II55-F1
#
_entry.id   AF-A0A498II55-F1
#
_cell.length_a   1.000
_cell.length_b   1.000
_cell.length_c   1.000
_cell.angle_alpha   90.00
_cell.angle_beta   90.00
_cell.angle_gamma   90.00
#
_symmetry.space_group_name_H-M   'P 1'
#
loop_
_entity.id
_entity.type
_entity.pdbx_description
1 polymer ?
#
loop_
_entity_poly.entity_id
_entity_poly.type
_entity_poly.pdbx_seq_one_letter_code
_entity_poly.pdbx_strand_id
1 'polypeptide(L)'
;MTNGSHSGNASNTFEAFYEGWLVRQEHFLDELLSAQQTIDEARDEDLRDLMSRVLFHYQQYYDEKSRLGQRDVLLVFSPTWYTSYERSLLWIAGYKPGIVFRLVTESVPDLSDQQRVRIARLREATRVEERALNDKLAKIHESVAAPPFMDAVRRYGRAGHGEIVEDDAVIKSLKSALETVVENANLLRTTMATKLVDLLSSGQAVRFLTAVMQFQLKIRSLGLERDAEKQRETSGGGGGWSPIDSRW
;
A
#
# COMPACT_ATOMS: atom_id res chain seq x y z
N MET A 1 22.31 -12.05 -17.34
CA MET A 1 21.76 -10.72 -17.67
C MET A 1 20.24 -10.75 -17.93
N THR A 2 19.42 -11.47 -17.15
CA THR A 2 17.97 -11.62 -17.41
C THR A 2 17.05 -11.11 -16.30
N ASN A 3 17.55 -10.85 -15.09
CA ASN A 3 16.70 -10.40 -13.97
C ASN A 3 16.16 -8.97 -14.13
N GLY A 4 16.92 -8.07 -14.78
CA GLY A 4 16.50 -6.67 -14.98
C GLY A 4 15.32 -6.51 -15.94
N SER A 5 15.28 -7.30 -17.02
CA SER A 5 14.19 -7.25 -18.01
C SER A 5 12.89 -7.86 -17.50
N HIS A 6 12.97 -8.93 -16.68
CA HIS A 6 11.79 -9.55 -16.09
C HIS A 6 11.15 -8.71 -14.98
N SER A 7 11.97 -8.07 -14.13
CA SER A 7 11.50 -7.17 -13.07
C SER A 7 10.85 -5.90 -13.65
N GLY A 8 11.47 -5.29 -14.67
CA GLY A 8 10.89 -4.14 -15.39
C GLY A 8 9.55 -4.45 -16.07
N ASN A 9 9.41 -5.62 -16.70
CA ASN A 9 8.15 -6.02 -17.33
C ASN A 9 7.04 -6.28 -16.29
N ALA A 10 7.38 -6.89 -15.15
CA ALA A 10 6.43 -7.14 -14.07
C ALA A 10 5.91 -5.83 -13.45
N SER A 11 6.81 -4.85 -13.24
CA SER A 11 6.44 -3.52 -12.75
C SER A 11 5.49 -2.80 -13.71
N ASN A 12 5.82 -2.77 -15.01
CA ASN A 12 4.98 -2.13 -16.04
C ASN A 12 3.60 -2.78 -16.16
N THR A 13 3.55 -4.11 -16.04
CA THR A 13 2.27 -4.85 -16.06
C THR A 13 1.40 -4.48 -14.86
N PHE A 14 2.01 -4.37 -13.67
CA PHE A 14 1.29 -3.96 -12.47
C PHE A 14 0.83 -2.50 -12.53
N GLU A 15 1.66 -1.60 -13.06
CA GLU A 15 1.28 -0.20 -13.29
C GLU A 15 0.04 -0.09 -14.19
N ALA A 16 0.02 -0.80 -15.33
CA ALA A 16 -1.13 -0.81 -16.22
C ALA A 16 -2.39 -1.37 -15.52
N PHE A 17 -2.24 -2.44 -14.73
CA PHE A 17 -3.33 -2.95 -13.89
C PHE A 17 -3.82 -1.90 -12.89
N TYR A 18 -2.90 -1.22 -12.20
CA TYR A 18 -3.21 -0.27 -11.14
C TYR A 18 -3.93 0.97 -11.67
N GLU A 19 -3.52 1.51 -12.83
CA GLU A 19 -4.24 2.60 -13.50
C GLU A 19 -5.67 2.19 -13.87
N GLY A 20 -5.85 0.99 -14.45
CA GLY A 20 -7.19 0.47 -14.71
C GLY A 20 -8.00 0.19 -13.45
N TRP A 21 -7.34 -0.18 -12.35
CA TRP A 21 -7.97 -0.37 -11.05
C TRP A 21 -8.45 0.96 -10.47
N LEU A 22 -7.69 2.05 -10.59
CA LEU A 22 -8.08 3.39 -10.15
C LEU A 22 -9.32 3.91 -10.89
N VAL A 23 -9.40 3.71 -12.20
CA VAL A 23 -10.60 4.09 -12.98
C VAL A 23 -11.84 3.36 -12.45
N ARG A 24 -11.72 2.06 -12.13
CA ARG A 24 -12.83 1.32 -11.51
C ARG A 24 -13.12 1.80 -10.09
N GLN A 25 -12.10 2.23 -9.35
CA GLN A 25 -12.28 2.79 -8.01
C GLN A 25 -13.11 4.07 -8.03
N GLU A 26 -12.89 4.95 -9.01
CA GLU A 26 -13.72 6.16 -9.22
C GLU A 26 -15.18 5.80 -9.53
N HIS A 27 -15.40 4.82 -10.39
CA HIS A 27 -16.76 4.33 -10.69
C HIS A 27 -17.47 3.76 -9.45
N PHE A 28 -16.77 2.95 -8.64
CA PHE A 28 -17.34 2.45 -7.39
C PHE A 28 -17.62 3.56 -6.38
N LEU A 29 -16.79 4.61 -6.37
CA LEU A 29 -17.07 5.78 -5.53
C LEU A 29 -18.39 6.45 -5.96
N ASP A 30 -18.63 6.61 -7.26
CA ASP A 30 -19.89 7.17 -7.79
C ASP A 30 -21.11 6.29 -7.45
N GLU A 31 -20.98 4.97 -7.59
CA GLU A 31 -22.03 4.01 -7.18
C GLU A 31 -22.33 4.13 -5.68
N LEU A 32 -21.29 4.19 -4.83
CA LEU A 32 -21.45 4.34 -3.39
C LEU A 32 -22.06 5.68 -2.99
N LEU A 33 -21.66 6.79 -3.63
CA LEU A 33 -22.25 8.12 -3.40
C LEU A 33 -23.72 8.15 -3.79
N SER A 34 -24.08 7.50 -4.90
CA SER A 34 -25.47 7.37 -5.35
C SER A 34 -26.29 6.56 -4.34
N ALA A 35 -25.77 5.42 -3.88
CA ALA A 35 -26.42 4.59 -2.87
C ALA A 35 -26.59 5.31 -1.52
N GLN A 36 -25.68 6.21 -1.15
CA GLN A 36 -25.84 7.04 0.05
C GLN A 36 -27.00 8.04 -0.04
N GLN A 37 -27.27 8.60 -1.23
CA GLN A 37 -28.33 9.58 -1.42
C GLN A 37 -29.72 8.95 -1.28
N THR A 38 -29.86 7.67 -1.63
CA THR A 38 -31.12 6.92 -1.57
C THR A 38 -31.09 5.83 -0.49
N ILE A 39 -30.28 6.00 0.56
CA ILE A 39 -29.95 4.92 1.49
C ILE A 39 -31.16 4.41 2.29
N ASP A 40 -32.12 5.28 2.56
CA ASP A 40 -33.35 4.96 3.30
C ASP A 40 -34.39 4.24 2.42
N GLU A 41 -34.27 4.37 1.09
CA GLU A 41 -35.15 3.77 0.09
C GLU A 41 -34.55 2.49 -0.51
N ALA A 42 -33.23 2.31 -0.41
CA ALA A 42 -32.50 1.20 -0.99
C ALA A 42 -32.85 -0.12 -0.31
N ARG A 43 -32.98 -1.19 -1.11
CA ARG A 43 -33.11 -2.54 -0.56
C ARG A 43 -31.77 -2.95 0.03
N ASP A 44 -31.84 -3.55 1.21
CA ASP A 44 -30.67 -4.05 1.93
C ASP A 44 -29.86 -5.08 1.11
N GLU A 45 -30.53 -5.85 0.25
CA GLU A 45 -29.90 -6.77 -0.72
C GLU A 45 -29.02 -6.04 -1.75
N ASP A 46 -29.50 -4.91 -2.30
CA ASP A 46 -28.78 -4.11 -3.28
C ASP A 46 -27.53 -3.47 -2.64
N LEU A 47 -27.66 -3.00 -1.39
CA LEU A 47 -26.53 -2.48 -0.62
C LEU A 47 -25.48 -3.57 -0.35
N ARG A 48 -25.90 -4.79 -0.03
CA ARG A 48 -24.98 -5.93 0.17
C ARG A 48 -24.27 -6.34 -1.11
N ASP A 49 -24.96 -6.34 -2.25
CA ASP A 49 -24.33 -6.61 -3.54
C ASP A 49 -23.24 -5.58 -3.85
N LEU A 50 -23.56 -4.29 -3.72
CA LEU A 50 -22.61 -3.21 -3.93
C LEU A 50 -21.39 -3.34 -3.01
N MET A 51 -21.61 -3.58 -1.71
CA MET A 51 -20.53 -3.80 -0.75
C MET A 51 -19.64 -4.99 -1.13
N SER A 52 -20.25 -6.09 -1.58
CA SER A 52 -19.51 -7.30 -2.00
C SER A 52 -18.64 -7.03 -3.22
N ARG A 53 -19.16 -6.29 -4.21
CA ARG A 53 -18.42 -5.86 -5.40
C ARG A 53 -17.25 -4.94 -5.04
N VAL A 54 -17.45 -4.00 -4.10
CA VAL A 54 -16.40 -3.11 -3.60
C VAL A 54 -15.30 -3.86 -2.83
N LEU A 55 -15.68 -4.78 -1.94
CA LEU A 55 -14.71 -5.61 -1.22
C LEU A 55 -13.91 -6.50 -2.17
N PHE A 56 -14.58 -7.08 -3.17
CA PHE A 56 -13.92 -7.86 -4.21
C PHE A 56 -12.95 -7.01 -5.04
N HIS A 57 -13.30 -5.76 -5.34
CA HIS A 57 -12.40 -4.82 -6.02
C HIS A 57 -11.10 -4.57 -5.23
N TYR A 58 -11.17 -4.43 -3.91
CA TYR A 58 -9.97 -4.34 -3.07
C TYR A 58 -9.22 -5.67 -2.98
N GLN A 59 -9.92 -6.81 -2.95
CA GLN A 59 -9.28 -8.12 -2.97
C GLN A 59 -8.44 -8.31 -4.22
N GLN A 60 -8.98 -7.96 -5.40
CA GLN A 60 -8.25 -8.03 -6.67
C GLN A 60 -6.93 -7.25 -6.63
N TYR A 61 -6.91 -6.07 -5.98
CA TYR A 61 -5.70 -5.29 -5.80
C TYR A 61 -4.64 -6.05 -4.98
N TYR A 62 -5.02 -6.65 -3.85
CA TYR A 62 -4.08 -7.39 -3.02
C TYR A 62 -3.61 -8.69 -3.66
N ASP A 63 -4.47 -9.38 -4.42
CA ASP A 63 -4.11 -10.58 -5.16
C ASP A 63 -3.05 -10.26 -6.23
N GLU A 64 -3.26 -9.21 -7.02
CA GLU A 64 -2.30 -8.80 -8.05
C GLU A 64 -0.98 -8.31 -7.43
N LYS A 65 -1.06 -7.59 -6.31
CA LYS A 65 0.12 -7.13 -5.56
C LYS A 65 0.90 -8.30 -4.95
N SER A 66 0.19 -9.34 -4.50
CA SER A 66 0.82 -10.57 -4.01
C SER A 66 1.58 -11.28 -5.13
N ARG A 67 0.98 -11.40 -6.33
CA ARG A 67 1.67 -11.93 -7.52
C ARG A 67 2.92 -11.13 -7.88
N LEU A 68 2.87 -9.80 -7.78
CA LEU A 68 4.05 -8.96 -7.98
C LEU A 68 5.12 -9.23 -6.91
N GLY A 69 4.72 -9.31 -5.63
CA GLY A 69 5.63 -9.60 -4.52
C GLY A 69 6.32 -10.95 -4.63
N GLN A 70 5.60 -12.00 -5.06
CA GLN A 70 6.14 -13.33 -5.30
C GLN A 70 7.15 -13.39 -6.46
N ARG A 71 7.07 -12.43 -7.40
CA ARG A 71 8.06 -12.28 -8.48
C ARG A 71 9.29 -11.52 -7.99
N ASP A 72 9.07 -10.38 -7.34
CA ASP A 72 10.12 -9.59 -6.72
C ASP A 72 9.56 -8.67 -5.63
N VAL A 73 9.71 -9.08 -4.38
CA VAL A 73 9.20 -8.33 -3.22
C VAL A 73 9.78 -6.93 -3.10
N LEU A 74 10.97 -6.67 -3.64
CA LEU A 74 11.56 -5.34 -3.58
C LEU A 74 10.73 -4.30 -4.35
N LEU A 75 10.00 -4.72 -5.39
CA LEU A 75 9.11 -3.85 -6.16
C LEU A 75 7.94 -3.32 -5.32
N VAL A 76 7.40 -4.10 -4.39
CA VAL A 76 6.29 -3.63 -3.53
C VAL A 76 6.75 -2.72 -2.39
N PHE A 77 8.05 -2.74 -2.06
CA PHE A 77 8.67 -1.79 -1.11
C PHE A 77 9.09 -0.48 -1.79
N SER A 78 9.30 -0.49 -3.11
CA SER A 78 9.63 0.70 -3.91
C SER A 78 8.64 0.92 -5.07
N PRO A 79 7.35 1.13 -4.77
CA PRO A 79 6.30 1.17 -5.78
C PRO A 79 6.43 2.42 -6.67
N THR A 80 6.59 2.22 -7.97
CA THR A 80 6.68 3.29 -8.97
C THR A 80 5.31 3.86 -9.36
N TRP A 81 4.24 3.09 -9.15
CA TRP A 81 2.85 3.47 -9.43
C TRP A 81 2.24 4.44 -8.40
N TYR A 82 2.96 4.76 -7.33
CA TYR A 82 2.54 5.70 -6.28
C TYR A 82 3.28 7.03 -6.38
N THR A 83 2.55 8.11 -6.09
CA THR A 83 3.10 9.45 -5.92
C THR A 83 4.12 9.48 -4.77
N SER A 84 4.98 10.50 -4.73
CA SER A 84 5.93 10.67 -3.61
C SER A 84 5.21 10.79 -2.26
N TYR A 85 4.02 11.41 -2.25
CA TYR A 85 3.21 11.56 -1.05
C TYR A 85 2.59 10.24 -0.59
N GLU A 86 1.99 9.45 -1.49
CA GLU A 86 1.47 8.12 -1.16
C GLU A 86 2.56 7.23 -0.57
N ARG A 87 3.76 7.24 -1.17
CA ARG A 87 4.92 6.48 -0.68
C ARG A 87 5.31 6.85 0.75
N SER A 88 5.21 8.12 1.12
CA SER A 88 5.54 8.59 2.48
C SER A 88 4.60 8.06 3.58
N LEU A 89 3.42 7.57 3.20
CA LEU A 89 2.39 7.05 4.10
C LEU A 89 2.42 5.51 4.22
N LEU A 90 3.35 4.85 3.52
CA LEU A 90 3.45 3.40 3.55
C LEU A 90 4.00 2.93 4.90
N TRP A 91 3.37 1.86 5.38
CA TRP A 91 3.87 1.01 6.44
C TRP A 91 4.56 -0.20 5.78
N ILE A 92 4.03 -1.40 5.92
CA ILE A 92 4.59 -2.61 5.28
C ILE A 92 4.00 -2.74 3.88
N ALA A 93 4.67 -2.14 2.89
CA ALA A 93 4.28 -2.12 1.48
C ALA A 93 2.81 -1.70 1.27
N GLY A 94 2.22 -0.87 2.12
CA GLY A 94 0.80 -0.47 2.07
C GLY A 94 0.41 0.34 3.30
N TYR A 95 -0.86 0.76 3.43
CA TYR A 95 -1.30 1.57 4.58
C TYR A 95 -1.21 0.81 5.92
N LYS A 96 -1.13 1.53 7.03
CA LYS A 96 -1.23 0.94 8.37
C LYS A 96 -2.70 0.71 8.75
N PRO A 97 -3.14 -0.53 9.05
CA PRO A 97 -4.55 -0.84 9.35
C PRO A 97 -5.23 0.09 10.38
N GLY A 98 -4.50 0.55 11.40
CA GLY A 98 -4.96 1.45 12.44
C GLY A 98 -5.66 2.73 11.94
N ILE A 99 -5.29 3.25 10.77
CA ILE A 99 -5.89 4.46 10.18
C ILE A 99 -7.38 4.24 9.87
N VAL A 100 -7.77 3.02 9.48
CA VAL A 100 -9.13 2.68 9.08
C VAL A 100 -10.13 2.83 10.24
N PHE A 101 -9.69 2.56 11.47
CA PHE A 101 -10.54 2.75 12.66
C PHE A 101 -10.86 4.22 12.93
N ARG A 102 -10.00 5.15 12.48
CA ARG A 102 -10.33 6.57 12.53
C ARG A 102 -11.40 6.88 11.48
N LEU A 103 -11.22 6.40 10.26
CA LEU A 103 -12.19 6.62 9.17
C LEU A 103 -13.60 6.14 9.54
N VAL A 104 -13.76 4.93 10.09
CA VAL A 104 -15.08 4.44 10.50
C VAL A 104 -15.69 5.27 11.64
N THR A 105 -14.88 5.78 12.57
CA THR A 105 -15.36 6.62 13.68
C THR A 105 -15.88 7.97 13.18
N GLU A 106 -15.20 8.57 12.21
CA GLU A 106 -15.55 9.88 11.65
C GLU A 106 -16.69 9.81 10.61
N SER A 107 -16.77 8.72 9.85
CA SER A 107 -17.73 8.57 8.74
C SER A 107 -19.06 7.95 9.14
N VAL A 108 -19.13 7.30 10.31
CA VAL A 108 -20.34 6.62 10.79
C VAL A 108 -20.76 7.21 12.14
N PRO A 109 -21.53 8.31 12.14
CA PRO A 109 -21.92 9.00 13.39
C PRO A 109 -22.87 8.17 14.26
N ASP A 110 -23.67 7.30 13.64
CA ASP A 110 -24.75 6.52 14.22
C ASP A 110 -24.32 5.11 14.72
N LEU A 111 -23.02 4.90 15.00
CA LEU A 111 -22.55 3.66 15.61
C LEU A 111 -23.20 3.42 16.98
N SER A 112 -23.81 2.25 17.17
CA SER A 112 -24.37 1.83 18.45
C SER A 112 -23.26 1.54 19.47
N ASP A 113 -23.59 1.59 20.77
CA ASP A 113 -22.62 1.28 21.84
C ASP A 113 -22.04 -0.13 21.70
N GLN A 114 -22.86 -1.09 21.29
CA GLN A 114 -22.41 -2.45 21.03
C GLN A 114 -21.41 -2.50 19.87
N GLN A 115 -21.67 -1.77 18.78
CA GLN A 115 -20.74 -1.66 17.66
C GLN A 115 -19.42 -1.01 18.09
N ARG A 116 -19.47 0.10 18.85
CA ARG A 116 -18.29 0.79 19.36
C ARG A 116 -17.40 -0.14 20.20
N VAL A 117 -18.00 -0.93 21.10
CA VAL A 117 -17.26 -1.92 21.91
C VAL A 117 -16.62 -2.99 21.03
N ARG A 118 -17.34 -3.53 20.03
CA ARG A 118 -16.81 -4.57 19.11
C ARG A 118 -15.68 -4.00 18.24
N ILE A 119 -15.83 -2.79 17.71
CA ILE A 119 -14.82 -2.09 16.92
C ILE A 119 -13.58 -1.80 17.78
N ALA A 120 -13.74 -1.39 19.04
CA ALA A 120 -12.62 -1.16 19.95
C ALA A 120 -11.82 -2.45 20.22
N ARG A 121 -12.49 -3.60 20.36
CA ARG A 121 -11.84 -4.91 20.48
C ARG A 121 -11.08 -5.29 19.21
N LEU A 122 -11.70 -5.10 18.04
CA LEU A 122 -11.06 -5.36 16.75
C LEU A 122 -9.83 -4.45 16.53
N ARG A 123 -9.93 -3.18 16.95
CA ARG A 123 -8.82 -2.22 16.92
C ARG A 123 -7.66 -2.68 17.78
N GLU A 124 -7.93 -3.14 19.01
CA GLU A 124 -6.88 -3.62 19.90
C GLU A 124 -6.21 -4.89 19.37
N ALA A 125 -6.99 -5.86 18.88
CA ALA A 125 -6.44 -7.05 18.24
C ALA A 125 -5.56 -6.70 17.02
N THR A 126 -6.03 -5.78 16.17
CA THR A 126 -5.25 -5.28 15.02
C THR A 126 -3.95 -4.61 15.48
N ARG A 127 -4.01 -3.82 16.56
CA ARG A 127 -2.84 -3.14 17.14
C ARG A 127 -1.78 -4.14 17.62
N VAL A 128 -2.19 -5.28 18.18
CA VAL A 128 -1.27 -6.35 18.61
C VAL A 128 -0.55 -6.97 17.40
N GLU A 129 -1.29 -7.30 16.34
CA GLU A 129 -0.72 -7.87 15.12
C GLU A 129 0.19 -6.87 14.39
N GLU A 130 -0.19 -5.60 14.32
CA GLU A 130 0.71 -4.54 13.85
C GLU A 130 2.01 -4.48 14.65
N ARG A 131 1.89 -4.60 16.00
CA ARG A 131 2.96 -4.91 16.97
C ARG A 131 3.97 -5.91 16.41
N ALA A 132 3.49 -7.14 16.32
CA ALA A 132 4.26 -8.30 15.93
C ALA A 132 4.88 -8.16 14.53
N LEU A 133 4.18 -7.54 13.58
CA LEU A 133 4.69 -7.33 12.23
C LEU A 133 5.82 -6.29 12.18
N ASN A 134 5.76 -5.22 13.00
CA ASN A 134 6.88 -4.29 13.12
C ASN A 134 8.12 -4.99 13.68
N ASP A 135 7.95 -5.79 14.73
CA ASP A 135 9.06 -6.49 15.37
C ASP A 135 9.70 -7.50 14.40
N LYS A 136 8.89 -8.19 13.58
CA LYS A 136 9.37 -9.07 12.50
C LYS A 136 10.17 -8.29 11.46
N LEU A 137 9.65 -7.16 10.97
CA LEU A 137 10.37 -6.34 9.99
C LEU A 137 11.67 -5.76 10.55
N ALA A 138 11.67 -5.33 11.82
CA ALA A 138 12.86 -4.85 12.50
C ALA A 138 13.96 -5.92 12.53
N LYS A 139 13.63 -7.16 12.90
CA LYS A 139 14.57 -8.29 12.89
C LYS A 139 15.13 -8.57 11.48
N ILE A 140 14.30 -8.43 10.45
CA ILE A 140 14.77 -8.56 9.06
C ILE A 140 15.78 -7.46 8.75
N HIS A 141 15.50 -6.20 9.08
CA HIS A 141 16.45 -5.11 8.88
C HIS A 141 17.75 -5.27 9.69
N GLU A 142 17.68 -5.76 10.94
CA GLU A 142 18.85 -6.10 11.75
C GLU A 142 19.71 -7.16 11.07
N SER A 143 19.10 -8.16 10.44
CA SER A 143 19.81 -9.23 9.72
C SER A 143 20.62 -8.73 8.52
N VAL A 144 20.20 -7.62 7.90
CA VAL A 144 20.91 -6.98 6.77
C VAL A 144 22.22 -6.34 7.24
N ALA A 145 22.28 -5.86 8.49
CA ALA A 145 23.49 -5.30 9.08
C ALA A 145 24.42 -6.37 9.69
N ALA A 146 24.01 -7.64 9.72
CA ALA A 146 24.76 -8.71 10.37
C ALA A 146 25.96 -9.16 9.52
N PRO A 147 27.05 -9.68 10.16
CA PRO A 147 28.27 -10.09 9.47
C PRO A 147 28.05 -11.03 8.27
N PRO A 148 27.16 -12.05 8.32
CA PRO A 148 26.94 -12.93 7.17
C PRO A 148 26.45 -12.17 5.91
N PHE A 149 25.57 -11.19 6.08
CA PHE A 149 25.07 -10.37 4.96
C PHE A 149 26.13 -9.38 4.49
N MET A 150 26.81 -8.71 5.42
CA MET A 150 27.87 -7.75 5.09
C MET A 150 29.06 -8.39 4.38
N ASP A 151 29.42 -9.63 4.77
CA ASP A 151 30.47 -10.39 4.13
C ASP A 151 30.08 -10.81 2.70
N ALA A 152 28.83 -11.21 2.46
CA ALA A 152 28.30 -11.46 1.13
C ALA A 152 28.40 -10.21 0.23
N VAL A 153 27.92 -9.06 0.72
CA VAL A 153 28.02 -7.78 -0.02
C VAL A 153 29.48 -7.40 -0.31
N ARG A 154 30.40 -7.59 0.65
CA ARG A 154 31.82 -7.29 0.48
C ARG A 154 32.50 -8.22 -0.53
N ARG A 155 32.12 -9.50 -0.57
CA ARG A 155 32.62 -10.47 -1.56
C ARG A 155 32.14 -10.11 -2.95
N TYR A 156 30.85 -9.77 -3.09
CA TYR A 156 30.29 -9.27 -4.34
C TYR A 156 31.03 -8.02 -4.87
N GLY A 157 31.35 -7.06 -4.01
CA GLY A 157 32.11 -5.87 -4.40
C GLY A 157 33.58 -6.12 -4.78
N ARG A 158 34.14 -7.29 -4.42
CA ARG A 158 35.53 -7.69 -4.69
C ARG A 158 35.66 -8.67 -5.86
N ALA A 159 34.65 -9.49 -6.09
CA ALA A 159 34.57 -10.35 -7.27
C ALA A 159 34.26 -9.47 -8.50
N GLY A 160 35.27 -9.25 -9.34
CA GLY A 160 35.04 -8.61 -10.64
C GLY A 160 33.97 -9.35 -11.44
N HIS A 161 33.22 -8.60 -12.26
CA HIS A 161 32.15 -9.07 -13.15
C HIS A 161 32.41 -10.48 -13.72
N GLY A 162 31.86 -11.54 -13.13
CA GLY A 162 31.98 -12.88 -13.71
C GLY A 162 31.77 -14.08 -12.78
N GLU A 163 32.08 -13.98 -11.49
CA GLU A 163 31.93 -15.12 -10.57
C GLU A 163 30.66 -14.97 -9.73
N ILE A 164 29.57 -15.61 -10.18
CA ILE A 164 28.33 -15.73 -9.41
C ILE A 164 28.56 -16.86 -8.40
N VAL A 165 29.08 -16.54 -7.22
CA VAL A 165 29.35 -17.51 -6.16
C VAL A 165 28.34 -17.31 -5.03
N GLU A 166 27.52 -18.35 -4.77
CA GLU A 166 26.77 -18.71 -3.53
C GLU A 166 26.03 -17.67 -2.66
N ASP A 167 26.09 -16.36 -2.96
CA ASP A 167 25.42 -15.29 -2.22
C ASP A 167 23.92 -15.13 -2.56
N ASP A 168 23.43 -15.90 -3.54
CA ASP A 168 22.00 -16.00 -3.87
C ASP A 168 21.20 -16.54 -2.67
N ALA A 169 21.76 -17.41 -1.84
CA ALA A 169 21.06 -18.00 -0.70
C ALA A 169 20.70 -16.95 0.38
N VAL A 170 21.64 -16.05 0.70
CA VAL A 170 21.43 -14.98 1.69
C VAL A 170 20.40 -13.96 1.18
N ILE A 171 20.53 -13.53 -0.07
CA ILE A 171 19.59 -12.59 -0.70
C ILE A 171 18.20 -13.23 -0.84
N LYS A 172 18.12 -14.50 -1.25
CA LYS A 172 16.86 -15.24 -1.35
C LYS A 172 16.19 -15.42 0.01
N SER A 173 16.95 -15.70 1.07
CA SER A 173 16.42 -15.76 2.43
C SER A 173 15.86 -14.40 2.87
N LEU A 174 16.55 -13.30 2.55
CA LEU A 174 16.05 -11.95 2.83
C LEU A 174 14.75 -11.65 2.08
N LYS A 175 14.70 -11.94 0.77
CA LYS A 175 13.50 -11.75 -0.05
C LYS A 175 12.33 -12.57 0.50
N SER A 176 12.54 -13.85 0.81
CA SER A 176 11.50 -14.72 1.37
C SER A 176 10.97 -14.23 2.73
N ALA A 177 11.86 -13.71 3.59
CA ALA A 177 11.45 -13.12 4.86
C ALA A 177 10.60 -11.84 4.66
N LEU A 178 10.98 -10.99 3.72
CA LEU A 178 10.22 -9.80 3.34
C LEU A 178 8.86 -10.17 2.73
N GLU A 179 8.80 -11.16 1.84
CA GLU A 179 7.57 -11.69 1.23
C GLU A 179 6.59 -12.12 2.33
N THR A 180 7.08 -12.92 3.28
CA THR A 180 6.28 -13.39 4.42
C THR A 180 5.70 -12.23 5.23
N VAL A 181 6.47 -11.17 5.49
CA VAL A 181 5.98 -10.01 6.24
C VAL A 181 4.95 -9.20 5.45
N VAL A 182 5.15 -9.04 4.14
CA VAL A 182 4.19 -8.37 3.26
C VAL A 182 2.88 -9.15 3.15
N GLU A 183 2.94 -10.47 2.96
CA GLU A 183 1.78 -11.34 2.89
C GLU A 183 0.96 -11.27 4.18
N ASN A 184 1.61 -11.39 5.34
CA ASN A 184 0.93 -11.26 6.63
C ASN A 184 0.33 -9.86 6.85
N ALA A 185 1.00 -8.80 6.41
CA ALA A 185 0.46 -7.44 6.50
C ALA A 185 -0.76 -7.24 5.58
N ASN A 186 -0.75 -7.80 4.37
CA ASN A 186 -1.90 -7.77 3.46
C ASN A 186 -3.08 -8.59 4.01
N LEU A 187 -2.81 -9.77 4.57
CA LEU A 187 -3.82 -10.58 5.24
C LEU A 187 -4.47 -9.85 6.42
N LEU A 188 -3.67 -9.12 7.22
CA LEU A 188 -4.19 -8.29 8.30
C LEU A 188 -5.11 -7.19 7.76
N ARG A 189 -4.74 -6.51 6.66
CA ARG A 189 -5.56 -5.46 6.05
C ARG A 189 -6.91 -6.00 5.55
N THR A 190 -6.89 -7.09 4.79
CA THR A 190 -8.12 -7.67 4.21
C THR A 190 -9.01 -8.24 5.30
N THR A 191 -8.46 -9.04 6.22
CA THR A 191 -9.23 -9.65 7.32
C THR A 191 -9.81 -8.59 8.25
N MET A 192 -9.06 -7.54 8.57
CA MET A 192 -9.55 -6.44 9.41
C MET A 192 -10.68 -5.69 8.71
N ALA A 193 -10.52 -5.36 7.42
CA ALA A 193 -11.54 -4.64 6.66
C ALA A 193 -12.85 -5.43 6.55
N THR A 194 -12.79 -6.72 6.21
CA THR A 194 -13.97 -7.60 6.17
C THR A 194 -14.65 -7.66 7.53
N LYS A 195 -13.89 -7.96 8.60
CA LYS A 195 -14.44 -7.99 9.97
C LYS A 195 -15.07 -6.66 10.34
N LEU A 196 -14.48 -5.53 9.96
CA LEU A 196 -15.02 -4.21 10.28
C LEU A 196 -16.35 -3.96 9.56
N VAL A 197 -16.45 -4.31 8.28
CA VAL A 197 -17.71 -4.20 7.52
C VAL A 197 -18.80 -5.09 8.13
N ASP A 198 -18.46 -6.32 8.56
CA ASP A 198 -19.40 -7.24 9.21
C ASP A 198 -19.93 -6.74 10.58
N LEU A 199 -19.28 -5.73 11.18
CA LEU A 199 -19.76 -5.08 12.40
C LEU A 199 -20.80 -3.98 12.14
N LEU A 200 -20.90 -3.50 10.90
CA LEU A 200 -21.73 -2.37 10.49
C LEU A 200 -23.05 -2.85 9.89
N SER A 201 -24.09 -2.01 9.95
CA SER A 201 -25.25 -2.20 9.07
C SER A 201 -24.88 -1.87 7.63
N SER A 202 -25.66 -2.34 6.65
CA SER A 202 -25.36 -2.10 5.23
C SER A 202 -25.23 -0.60 4.91
N GLY A 203 -26.10 0.24 5.46
CA GLY A 203 -26.01 1.70 5.26
C GLY A 203 -24.77 2.32 5.90
N GLN A 204 -24.39 1.86 7.11
CA GLN A 204 -23.16 2.32 7.78
C GLN A 204 -21.90 1.87 7.02
N ALA A 205 -21.89 0.65 6.51
CA ALA A 205 -20.79 0.11 5.73
C ALA A 205 -20.63 0.84 4.38
N VAL A 206 -21.73 1.19 3.70
CA VAL A 206 -21.69 2.06 2.51
C VAL A 206 -21.05 3.41 2.87
N ARG A 207 -21.48 4.07 3.96
CA ARG A 207 -20.86 5.32 4.44
C ARG A 207 -19.36 5.19 4.68
N PHE A 208 -18.98 4.13 5.37
CA PHE A 208 -17.58 3.84 5.68
C PHE A 208 -16.75 3.58 4.41
N LEU A 209 -17.23 2.73 3.49
CA LEU A 209 -16.52 2.40 2.25
C LEU A 209 -16.34 3.62 1.34
N THR A 210 -17.36 4.49 1.25
CA THR A 210 -17.22 5.77 0.54
C THR A 210 -16.12 6.62 1.15
N ALA A 211 -16.08 6.76 2.48
CA ALA A 211 -15.05 7.55 3.15
C ALA A 211 -13.65 6.98 2.91
N VAL A 212 -13.49 5.65 2.86
CA VAL A 212 -12.23 4.99 2.52
C VAL A 212 -11.79 5.31 1.10
N MET A 213 -12.69 5.21 0.11
CA MET A 213 -12.38 5.52 -1.29
C MET A 213 -12.05 6.99 -1.50
N GLN A 214 -12.86 7.89 -0.94
CA GLN A 214 -12.59 9.34 -0.98
C GLN A 214 -11.24 9.67 -0.35
N PHE A 215 -10.91 9.06 0.79
CA PHE A 215 -9.62 9.26 1.43
C PHE A 215 -8.46 8.82 0.52
N GLN A 216 -8.55 7.63 -0.07
CA GLN A 216 -7.51 7.11 -0.97
C GLN A 216 -7.32 8.01 -2.21
N LEU A 217 -8.41 8.35 -2.91
CA LEU A 217 -8.35 9.21 -4.09
C LEU A 217 -7.84 10.62 -3.74
N LYS A 218 -8.22 11.16 -2.58
CA LYS A 218 -7.72 12.48 -2.15
C LYS A 218 -6.23 12.47 -1.85
N ILE A 219 -5.71 11.43 -1.19
CA ILE A 219 -4.27 11.26 -0.96
C ILE A 219 -3.53 11.24 -2.30
N ARG A 220 -4.04 10.51 -3.29
CA ARG A 220 -3.44 10.47 -4.63
C ARG A 220 -3.48 11.82 -5.35
N SER A 221 -4.63 12.51 -5.37
CA SER A 221 -4.77 13.85 -5.97
C SER A 221 -3.74 14.83 -5.38
N LEU A 222 -3.63 14.89 -4.06
CA LEU A 222 -2.65 15.74 -3.37
C LEU A 222 -1.21 15.36 -3.71
N GLY A 223 -0.93 14.08 -3.90
CA GLY A 223 0.38 13.60 -4.32
C GLY A 223 0.74 14.03 -5.74
N LEU A 224 -0.19 13.91 -6.67
CA LEU A 224 -0.01 14.31 -8.07
C LEU A 224 0.21 15.83 -8.19
N GLU A 225 -0.57 16.62 -7.46
CA GLU A 225 -0.41 18.08 -7.39
C GLU A 225 1.02 18.47 -6.94
N ARG A 226 1.49 17.87 -5.84
CA ARG A 226 2.83 18.13 -5.28
C ARG A 226 3.97 17.67 -6.19
N ASP A 227 3.82 16.51 -6.81
CA ASP A 227 4.85 15.98 -7.72
C ASP A 227 4.96 16.86 -8.98
N ALA A 228 3.83 17.37 -9.49
CA ALA A 228 3.80 18.31 -10.60
C ALA A 228 4.43 19.67 -10.24
N GLU A 229 4.18 20.20 -9.04
CA GLU A 229 4.81 21.44 -8.54
C GLU A 229 6.34 21.33 -8.50
N LYS A 230 6.88 20.26 -7.91
CA LYS A 230 8.32 20.00 -7.85
C LYS A 230 8.97 19.87 -9.23
N GLN A 231 8.26 19.26 -10.20
CA GLN A 231 8.76 19.16 -11.57
C GLN A 231 8.86 20.54 -12.24
N ARG A 232 7.91 21.45 -11.97
CA ARG A 232 7.96 22.83 -12.48
C ARG A 232 9.11 23.63 -11.86
N GLU A 233 9.36 23.49 -10.57
CA GLU A 233 10.47 24.16 -9.88
C GLU A 233 11.84 23.71 -10.39
N THR A 234 12.03 22.41 -10.57
CA THR A 234 13.28 21.84 -11.10
C THR A 234 13.52 22.18 -12.57
N SER A 235 12.44 22.32 -13.36
CA SER A 235 12.52 22.73 -14.78
C SER A 235 12.70 24.25 -14.95
N GLY A 236 12.24 25.06 -13.99
CA GLY A 236 12.33 26.53 -14.02
C GLY A 236 13.64 27.11 -13.46
N GLY A 237 14.40 26.35 -12.66
CA GLY A 237 15.63 26.79 -12.00
C GLY A 237 16.93 26.68 -12.82
N GLY A 238 16.87 26.23 -14.08
CA GLY A 238 18.05 25.93 -14.91
C GLY A 238 18.75 27.11 -15.58
N GLY A 239 18.41 28.36 -15.25
CA GLY A 239 18.98 29.55 -15.88
C GLY A 239 19.71 30.45 -14.89
N GLY A 240 21.03 30.27 -14.72
CA GLY A 240 21.86 31.26 -14.03
C GLY A 240 23.01 30.69 -13.20
N TRP A 241 23.91 29.92 -13.82
CA TRP A 241 25.27 29.77 -13.28
C TRP A 241 26.21 30.63 -14.14
N SER A 242 26.51 31.84 -13.69
CA SER A 242 27.66 32.60 -14.20
C SER A 242 28.89 32.22 -13.39
N PRO A 243 29.99 31.76 -14.02
CA PRO A 243 31.24 31.52 -13.31
C PRO A 243 31.74 32.84 -12.70
N ILE A 244 31.97 32.84 -11.39
CA ILE A 244 32.62 33.96 -10.71
C ILE A 244 34.06 34.06 -11.25
N ASP A 245 34.35 35.21 -11.84
CA ASP A 245 35.64 35.59 -12.39
C ASP A 245 36.69 35.58 -11.25
N SER A 246 37.70 34.72 -11.39
CA SER A 246 38.76 34.57 -10.39
C SER A 246 39.81 35.67 -10.58
N ARG A 247 39.65 36.77 -9.84
CA ARG A 247 40.76 37.65 -9.45
C ARG A 247 40.81 37.70 -7.93
N TRP A 248 41.74 36.98 -7.34
CA TRP A 248 42.95 37.47 -6.65
C TRP A 248 43.71 36.27 -6.09
#